data_AF-A0A2L0FC26-F1
#
_entry.id   AF-A0A2L0FC26-F1
#
_cell.length_a   1.000
_cell.length_b   1.000
_cell.length_c   1.000
_cell.angle_alpha   90.00
_cell.angle_beta   90.00
_cell.angle_gamma   90.00
#
_symmetry.space_group_name_H-M   'P 1'
#
loop_
_entity.id
_entity.type
_entity.pdbx_description
1 polymer ?
#
loop_
_entity_poly.entity_id
_entity_poly.type
_entity_poly.pdbx_seq_one_letter_code
_entity_poly.pdbx_strand_id
1 'polypeptide(L)'
;MGAERRASRQRAIANAASSSTTDAPVGAVCACCANAPPATPTAAGTCTSTTAQYSVGAPQRPPIHHDNGFRQNPSDSDDPTPTPTTEPNLADRASLLYWRGTLEGAEAAQGVPYVPHNDIPDALAAYRHFLDGMGTDRTFSYERFVASDSSGAVILRNAIRDIQLCAEKFYRKMLADDPSLATRRVTFALTGTSIPAGSGSLYPYPSTENWQKAIGAHVIWMSGTVVVEPAPCSGGGEPVLKMRTTLHAEDRYNFNPGAADIATGTPDAANGRFEVTGLAHQYMNYATLQRDVTWMLGRPDAGVTARQDNSRQRQPSDNRRARNRI
;
A
#
# COMPACT_ATOMS: atom_id res chain seq x y z
N MET A 1 53.39 -39.67 -64.22
CA MET A 1 52.23 -40.58 -64.35
C MET A 1 50.97 -39.73 -64.36
N GLY A 2 50.11 -39.90 -65.39
CA GLY A 2 48.71 -39.43 -65.50
C GLY A 2 48.52 -37.90 -65.50
N ALA A 3 48.14 -37.18 -66.56
CA ALA A 3 47.22 -37.45 -67.66
C ALA A 3 45.82 -37.89 -67.20
N GLU A 4 44.80 -37.15 -67.69
CA GLU A 4 43.40 -37.57 -67.89
C GLU A 4 42.47 -37.51 -66.67
N ARG A 5 41.19 -37.09 -66.77
CA ARG A 5 40.33 -36.63 -67.87
C ARG A 5 39.04 -36.07 -67.24
N ARG A 6 38.54 -34.98 -67.83
CA ARG A 6 37.14 -34.74 -68.28
C ARG A 6 35.99 -35.19 -67.36
N ALA A 7 35.21 -34.23 -66.85
CA ALA A 7 33.90 -33.81 -67.40
C ALA A 7 32.77 -34.80 -67.03
N SER A 8 31.65 -34.42 -66.43
CA SER A 8 30.63 -33.53 -67.00
C SER A 8 29.34 -33.67 -66.19
N ARG A 9 28.65 -32.55 -65.91
CA ARG A 9 27.18 -32.35 -65.83
C ARG A 9 26.94 -31.04 -65.06
N GLN A 10 26.75 -29.92 -65.75
CA GLN A 10 25.50 -29.39 -66.33
C GLN A 10 24.58 -28.69 -65.32
N ARG A 11 24.39 -27.38 -65.60
CA ARG A 11 23.24 -26.49 -65.34
C ARG A 11 23.08 -26.00 -63.90
N ALA A 12 23.32 -24.72 -63.60
CA ALA A 12 22.67 -23.45 -64.03
C ALA A 12 21.59 -22.99 -63.03
N ILE A 13 21.47 -21.66 -62.92
CA ILE A 13 20.53 -20.82 -62.13
C ILE A 13 21.10 -20.48 -60.74
N ALA A 14 21.80 -19.36 -60.51
CA ALA A 14 21.43 -17.94 -60.61
C ALA A 14 20.40 -17.46 -59.57
N ASN A 15 20.90 -16.54 -58.72
CA ASN A 15 20.25 -15.46 -57.99
C ASN A 15 19.82 -15.62 -56.52
N ALA A 16 20.24 -14.57 -55.78
CA ALA A 16 19.68 -13.95 -54.59
C ALA A 16 20.07 -14.51 -53.21
N ALA A 17 21.06 -13.85 -52.57
CA ALA A 17 20.86 -13.20 -51.28
C ALA A 17 22.12 -12.42 -50.85
N SER A 18 22.14 -11.11 -51.14
CA SER A 18 22.87 -10.13 -50.36
C SER A 18 21.87 -9.17 -49.73
N SER A 19 21.77 -9.14 -48.41
CA SER A 19 21.27 -8.01 -47.59
C SER A 19 21.34 -8.45 -46.13
N SER A 20 22.35 -7.98 -45.40
CA SER A 20 22.26 -6.80 -44.52
C SER A 20 21.42 -7.08 -43.27
N THR A 21 22.05 -7.75 -42.32
CA THR A 21 21.71 -7.69 -40.90
C THR A 21 21.81 -6.24 -40.43
N THR A 22 20.66 -5.60 -40.24
CA THR A 22 20.55 -4.37 -39.47
C THR A 22 19.92 -4.73 -38.13
N ASP A 23 20.71 -4.57 -37.07
CA ASP A 23 20.24 -4.53 -35.69
C ASP A 23 19.22 -3.38 -35.56
N ALA A 24 17.97 -3.72 -35.27
CA ALA A 24 16.97 -2.74 -34.89
C ALA A 24 17.09 -2.49 -33.37
N PRO A 25 17.11 -1.22 -32.91
CA PRO A 25 17.19 -0.92 -31.49
C PRO A 25 15.86 -1.29 -30.80
N VAL A 26 15.97 -1.86 -29.60
CA VAL A 26 14.85 -1.98 -28.66
C VAL A 26 14.41 -0.55 -28.30
N GLY A 27 13.34 -0.05 -28.93
CA GLY A 27 12.81 1.29 -28.63
C GLY A 27 12.15 2.08 -29.77
N ALA A 28 11.99 1.53 -30.97
CA ALA A 28 11.30 2.26 -32.04
C ALA A 28 9.77 2.26 -31.83
N VAL A 29 9.24 3.38 -31.34
CA VAL A 29 7.80 3.68 -31.40
C VAL A 29 7.42 3.83 -32.87
N CYS A 30 6.40 3.07 -33.27
CA CYS A 30 5.90 3.03 -34.64
C CYS A 30 5.33 4.38 -35.09
N ALA A 31 5.68 4.84 -36.30
CA ALA A 31 5.15 6.08 -36.88
C ALA A 31 3.61 6.09 -37.01
N CYS A 32 2.96 4.92 -37.10
CA CYS A 32 1.50 4.79 -37.10
C CYS A 32 0.86 4.99 -35.72
N CYS A 33 1.60 4.72 -34.62
CA CYS A 33 1.13 4.94 -33.24
C CYS A 33 1.66 6.26 -32.65
N ALA A 34 2.73 6.81 -33.22
CA ALA A 34 3.41 8.01 -32.71
C ALA A 34 2.56 9.30 -32.81
N ASN A 35 1.53 9.30 -33.66
CA ASN A 35 0.71 10.49 -33.94
C ASN A 35 -0.74 10.41 -33.43
N ALA A 36 -1.16 9.29 -32.83
CA ALA A 36 -2.50 9.21 -32.29
C ALA A 36 -2.54 9.92 -30.92
N PRO A 37 -3.40 10.94 -30.72
CA PRO A 37 -3.40 11.69 -29.48
C PRO A 37 -3.77 10.77 -28.30
N PRO A 38 -3.19 11.01 -27.10
CA PRO A 38 -3.59 10.30 -25.89
C PRO A 38 -5.11 10.35 -25.70
N ALA A 39 -5.70 9.24 -25.27
CA ALA A 39 -7.11 9.16 -24.95
C ALA A 39 -7.30 9.13 -23.43
N THR A 40 -8.30 9.87 -22.96
CA THR A 40 -8.77 9.83 -21.57
C THR A 40 -10.24 9.39 -21.55
N PRO A 41 -10.52 8.13 -21.94
CA PRO A 41 -11.89 7.63 -21.97
C PRO A 41 -12.47 7.58 -20.57
N THR A 42 -13.74 7.95 -20.44
CA THR A 42 -14.49 7.73 -19.21
C THR A 42 -15.14 6.35 -19.31
N ALA A 43 -14.61 5.34 -18.62
CA ALA A 43 -15.36 4.09 -18.48
C ALA A 43 -16.35 4.24 -17.34
N ALA A 44 -17.63 4.01 -17.63
CA ALA A 44 -18.65 3.89 -16.60
C ALA A 44 -18.67 2.47 -16.03
N GLY A 45 -18.91 2.36 -14.72
CA GLY A 45 -19.18 1.10 -14.03
C GLY A 45 -18.26 0.82 -12.85
N THR A 46 -18.50 -0.34 -12.23
CA THR A 46 -17.79 -0.82 -11.05
C THR A 46 -17.20 -2.20 -11.32
N CYS A 47 -15.96 -2.42 -10.91
CA CYS A 47 -15.32 -3.73 -10.90
C CYS A 47 -15.48 -4.37 -9.52
N THR A 48 -16.15 -5.53 -9.45
CA THR A 48 -16.56 -6.18 -8.18
C THR A 48 -15.95 -7.58 -7.96
N SER A 49 -14.99 -7.99 -8.80
CA SER A 49 -14.37 -9.33 -8.76
C SER A 49 -13.13 -9.42 -7.88
N THR A 50 -12.97 -8.45 -7.01
CA THR A 50 -11.79 -8.14 -6.20
C THR A 50 -12.24 -7.93 -4.77
N THR A 51 -11.32 -7.83 -3.82
CA THR A 51 -11.70 -7.56 -2.43
C THR A 51 -12.33 -6.18 -2.30
N ALA A 52 -11.72 -5.14 -2.88
CA ALA A 52 -12.40 -3.86 -3.04
C ALA A 52 -13.23 -3.81 -4.32
N GLN A 53 -14.28 -2.99 -4.30
CA GLN A 53 -14.95 -2.58 -5.52
C GLN A 53 -14.28 -1.32 -6.07
N TYR A 54 -13.98 -1.28 -7.36
CA TYR A 54 -13.31 -0.13 -7.98
C TYR A 54 -14.21 0.57 -9.00
N SER A 55 -14.10 1.89 -9.08
CA SER A 55 -14.71 2.72 -10.12
C SER A 55 -13.65 3.59 -10.79
N VAL A 56 -13.94 4.03 -12.03
CA VAL A 56 -13.11 5.03 -12.71
C VAL A 56 -13.44 6.41 -12.17
N GLY A 57 -12.41 7.14 -11.76
CA GLY A 57 -12.56 8.47 -11.19
C GLY A 57 -11.33 8.93 -10.43
N ALA A 58 -11.38 10.20 -10.00
CA ALA A 58 -10.38 10.73 -9.09
C ALA A 58 -10.38 9.95 -7.76
N PRO A 59 -9.26 9.94 -7.02
CA PRO A 59 -9.23 9.34 -5.68
C PRO A 59 -10.34 9.90 -4.80
N GLN A 60 -11.16 9.02 -4.23
CA GLN A 60 -12.22 9.36 -3.28
C GLN A 60 -12.11 8.43 -2.08
N ARG A 61 -11.97 9.02 -0.89
CA ARG A 61 -12.00 8.26 0.37
C ARG A 61 -13.37 7.59 0.49
N PRO A 62 -13.43 6.25 0.62
CA PRO A 62 -14.71 5.58 0.84
C PRO A 62 -15.29 5.93 2.22
N PRO A 63 -16.61 5.73 2.43
CA PRO A 63 -17.17 5.85 3.76
C PRO A 63 -16.56 4.75 4.66
N ILE A 64 -15.70 5.16 5.59
CA ILE A 64 -15.06 4.28 6.58
C ILE A 64 -15.57 4.69 7.95
N HIS A 65 -16.15 3.73 8.66
CA HIS A 65 -16.58 3.85 10.04
C HIS A 65 -15.54 3.21 10.95
N HIS A 66 -15.25 3.88 12.06
CA HIS A 66 -14.33 3.42 13.09
C HIS A 66 -15.08 3.39 14.42
N ASP A 67 -14.85 2.36 15.23
CA ASP A 67 -15.41 2.32 16.58
C ASP A 67 -14.69 3.29 17.52
N ASN A 68 -15.26 3.52 18.69
CA ASN A 68 -14.71 4.39 19.73
C ASN A 68 -14.21 3.62 20.96
N GLY A 69 -13.94 2.31 20.82
CA GLY A 69 -13.42 1.46 21.89
C GLY A 69 -14.25 1.55 23.18
N PHE A 70 -13.61 1.86 24.31
CA PHE A 70 -14.29 2.09 25.60
C PHE A 70 -15.28 3.27 25.62
N ARG A 71 -15.24 4.15 24.61
CA ARG A 71 -16.17 5.27 24.45
C ARG A 71 -17.24 5.01 23.39
N GLN A 72 -17.35 3.80 22.84
CA GLN A 72 -18.43 3.47 21.91
C GLN A 72 -19.80 3.55 22.61
N ASN A 73 -20.81 4.03 21.88
CA ASN A 73 -22.18 4.02 22.35
C ASN A 73 -22.67 2.55 22.44
N PRO A 74 -23.05 2.04 23.62
CA PRO A 74 -23.46 0.65 23.76
C PRO A 74 -24.82 0.34 23.10
N SER A 75 -25.59 1.37 22.74
CA SER A 75 -26.88 1.22 22.06
C SER A 75 -26.76 1.28 20.53
N ASP A 76 -25.61 1.72 20.02
CA ASP A 76 -25.33 1.85 18.58
C ASP A 76 -23.82 1.70 18.33
N SER A 77 -23.42 0.54 17.80
CA SER A 77 -22.02 0.24 17.48
C SER A 77 -21.47 1.09 16.34
N ASP A 78 -22.34 1.72 15.53
CA ASP A 78 -21.96 2.53 14.39
C ASP A 78 -21.98 4.04 14.72
N ASP A 79 -22.33 4.42 15.95
CA ASP A 79 -22.33 5.82 16.39
C ASP A 79 -20.91 6.40 16.28
N PRO A 80 -20.68 7.40 15.40
CA PRO A 80 -19.38 8.00 15.22
C PRO A 80 -18.99 8.89 16.41
N THR A 81 -19.93 9.20 17.30
CA THR A 81 -19.74 10.11 18.42
C THR A 81 -19.31 9.34 19.66
N PRO A 82 -18.10 9.60 20.20
CA PRO A 82 -17.68 8.95 21.43
C PRO A 82 -18.51 9.46 22.63
N THR A 83 -18.88 8.56 23.53
CA THR A 83 -19.60 8.88 24.78
C THR A 83 -18.82 9.89 25.63
N PRO A 84 -19.48 10.80 26.39
CA PRO A 84 -18.79 11.82 27.19
C PRO A 84 -17.80 11.24 28.21
N THR A 85 -16.71 11.97 28.45
CA THR A 85 -15.74 11.59 29.47
C THR A 85 -16.28 11.79 30.89
N THR A 86 -15.68 11.08 31.84
CA THR A 86 -15.94 11.23 33.28
C THR A 86 -14.73 11.83 33.99
N GLU A 87 -14.91 12.42 35.16
CA GLU A 87 -13.79 12.99 35.91
C GLU A 87 -12.82 11.89 36.42
N PRO A 88 -11.50 12.03 36.21
CA PRO A 88 -10.52 11.08 36.71
C PRO A 88 -10.37 11.15 38.22
N ASN A 89 -10.29 9.98 38.87
CA ASN A 89 -9.97 9.88 40.29
C ASN A 89 -8.44 9.82 40.54
N LEU A 90 -8.02 9.73 41.81
CA LEU A 90 -6.61 9.66 42.18
C LEU A 90 -5.91 8.39 41.64
N ALA A 91 -6.61 7.25 41.59
CA ALA A 91 -6.06 6.01 41.06
C ALA A 91 -5.84 6.10 39.54
N ASP A 92 -6.76 6.74 38.80
CA ASP A 92 -6.64 7.00 37.37
C ASP A 92 -5.37 7.86 37.09
N ARG A 93 -5.16 8.92 37.88
CA ARG A 93 -3.98 9.79 37.76
C ARG A 93 -2.67 9.10 38.15
N ALA A 94 -2.69 8.25 39.19
CA ALA A 94 -1.52 7.46 39.59
C ALA A 94 -1.15 6.43 38.53
N SER A 95 -2.15 5.77 37.94
CA SER A 95 -1.97 4.84 36.82
C SER A 95 -1.37 5.54 35.61
N LEU A 96 -1.86 6.74 35.26
CA LEU A 96 -1.28 7.54 34.17
C LEU A 96 0.21 7.83 34.42
N LEU A 97 0.59 8.20 35.64
CA LEU A 97 1.99 8.45 35.99
C LEU A 97 2.85 7.18 35.83
N TYR A 98 2.34 6.02 36.27
CA TYR A 98 3.01 4.73 36.10
C TYR A 98 3.26 4.40 34.62
N TRP A 99 2.24 4.56 33.77
CA TRP A 99 2.35 4.26 32.34
C TRP A 99 3.23 5.25 31.59
N ARG A 100 3.20 6.55 31.94
CA ARG A 100 4.17 7.53 31.44
C ARG A 100 5.59 7.15 31.82
N GLY A 101 5.83 6.75 33.08
CA GLY A 101 7.14 6.27 33.52
C GLY A 101 7.62 5.04 32.74
N THR A 102 6.72 4.08 32.53
CA THR A 102 6.99 2.87 31.72
C THR A 102 7.34 3.23 30.27
N LEU A 103 6.59 4.15 29.65
CA LEU A 103 6.86 4.64 28.29
C LEU A 103 8.23 5.31 28.19
N GLU A 104 8.55 6.24 29.09
CA GLU A 104 9.85 6.94 29.09
C GLU A 104 11.02 5.95 29.27
N GLY A 105 10.87 4.96 30.16
CA GLY A 105 11.86 3.90 30.34
C GLY A 105 12.03 3.02 29.10
N ALA A 106 10.92 2.61 28.48
CA ALA A 106 10.94 1.79 27.27
C ALA A 106 11.56 2.52 26.07
N GLU A 107 11.27 3.81 25.91
CA GLU A 107 11.88 4.65 24.88
C GLU A 107 13.38 4.87 25.12
N ALA A 108 13.79 5.10 26.37
CA ALA A 108 15.19 5.30 26.73
C ALA A 108 16.04 4.04 26.49
N ALA A 109 15.44 2.85 26.57
CA ALA A 109 16.11 1.58 26.29
C ALA A 109 16.26 1.29 24.78
N GLN A 110 15.49 1.96 23.91
CA GLN A 110 15.53 1.70 22.46
C GLN A 110 16.93 1.96 21.89
N GLY A 111 17.50 0.97 21.21
CA GLY A 111 18.79 1.10 20.52
C GLY A 111 20.00 1.21 21.45
N VAL A 112 19.83 0.97 22.76
CA VAL A 112 20.95 0.89 23.71
C VAL A 112 21.54 -0.53 23.65
N PRO A 113 22.83 -0.69 23.28
CA PRO A 113 23.46 -2.00 23.24
C PRO A 113 23.40 -2.69 24.61
N TYR A 114 23.13 -4.00 24.61
CA TYR A 114 23.15 -4.88 25.78
C TYR A 114 22.07 -4.64 26.84
N VAL A 115 21.17 -3.67 26.67
CA VAL A 115 19.96 -3.54 27.48
C VAL A 115 18.89 -4.45 26.88
N PRO A 116 18.30 -5.42 27.60
CA PRO A 116 17.16 -6.18 27.10
C PRO A 116 15.98 -5.25 26.83
N HIS A 117 15.54 -5.16 25.57
CA HIS A 117 14.38 -4.39 25.17
C HIS A 117 13.73 -5.01 23.92
N ASN A 118 12.44 -4.71 23.72
CA ASN A 118 11.77 -4.95 22.45
C ASN A 118 11.99 -3.71 21.57
N ASP A 119 12.44 -3.90 20.33
CA ASP A 119 12.58 -2.82 19.35
C ASP A 119 11.19 -2.51 18.76
N ILE A 120 10.48 -1.58 19.40
CA ILE A 120 9.07 -1.24 19.11
C ILE A 120 8.83 0.28 18.97
N PRO A 121 9.66 0.98 18.17
CA PRO A 121 9.66 2.45 18.08
C PRO A 121 8.33 3.05 17.60
N ASP A 122 7.58 2.36 16.73
CA ASP A 122 6.29 2.85 16.22
C ASP A 122 5.19 2.68 17.25
N ALA A 123 5.22 1.57 18.00
CA ALA A 123 4.30 1.32 19.10
C ALA A 123 4.45 2.39 20.18
N LEU A 124 5.70 2.67 20.59
CA LEU A 124 5.98 3.70 21.60
C LEU A 124 5.55 5.08 21.12
N ALA A 125 5.81 5.41 19.86
CA ALA A 125 5.36 6.68 19.28
C ALA A 125 3.83 6.79 19.19
N ALA A 126 3.13 5.70 18.89
CA ALA A 126 1.67 5.67 18.87
C ALA A 126 1.08 5.83 20.28
N TYR A 127 1.65 5.12 21.27
CA TYR A 127 1.21 5.21 22.66
C TYR A 127 1.54 6.55 23.32
N ARG A 128 2.70 7.15 23.01
CA ARG A 128 3.01 8.53 23.44
C ARG A 128 1.98 9.52 22.91
N HIS A 129 1.60 9.38 21.64
CA HIS A 129 0.58 10.24 21.03
C HIS A 129 -0.80 10.01 21.63
N PHE A 130 -1.13 8.79 22.02
CA PHE A 130 -2.35 8.49 22.78
C PHE A 130 -2.40 9.25 24.12
N LEU A 131 -1.31 9.23 24.89
CA LEU A 131 -1.23 9.89 26.20
C LEU A 131 -1.18 11.43 26.10
N ASP A 132 -0.40 11.96 25.15
CA ASP A 132 -0.01 13.37 25.15
C ASP A 132 -0.44 14.13 23.89
N GLY A 133 -0.94 13.44 22.86
CA GLY A 133 -1.34 14.03 21.57
C GLY A 133 -2.73 14.67 21.57
N MET A 134 -3.44 14.66 22.70
CA MET A 134 -4.74 15.36 22.88
C MET A 134 -5.80 15.04 21.81
N GLY A 135 -5.75 13.83 21.24
CA GLY A 135 -6.71 13.37 20.23
C GLY A 135 -6.49 13.95 18.83
N THR A 136 -5.41 14.72 18.61
CA THR A 136 -5.08 15.22 17.26
C THR A 136 -4.73 14.06 16.35
N ASP A 137 -5.02 14.19 15.06
CA ASP A 137 -4.62 13.19 14.08
C ASP A 137 -3.10 12.96 14.07
N ARG A 138 -2.71 11.71 13.82
CA ARG A 138 -1.31 11.29 13.69
C ARG A 138 -1.08 10.70 12.31
N THR A 139 0.13 10.89 11.79
CA THR A 139 0.59 10.18 10.59
C THR A 139 1.63 9.13 10.97
N PHE A 140 1.58 7.96 10.33
CA PHE A 140 2.58 6.91 10.50
C PHE A 140 3.21 6.47 9.17
N SER A 141 4.28 5.69 9.27
CA SER A 141 5.06 5.21 8.14
C SER A 141 4.54 3.84 7.66
N TYR A 142 3.61 3.83 6.71
CA TYR A 142 3.21 2.56 6.06
C TYR A 142 4.40 1.91 5.32
N GLU A 143 5.36 2.71 4.85
CA GLU A 143 6.60 2.20 4.22
C GLU A 143 7.42 1.33 5.19
N ARG A 144 7.54 1.77 6.46
CA ARG A 144 8.24 0.97 7.48
C ARG A 144 7.42 -0.26 7.85
N PHE A 145 6.09 -0.16 7.91
CA PHE A 145 5.22 -1.32 8.13
C PHE A 145 5.48 -2.41 7.10
N VAL A 146 5.37 -2.08 5.81
CA VAL A 146 5.57 -3.07 4.73
C VAL A 146 7.02 -3.57 4.61
N ALA A 147 7.99 -2.83 5.16
CA ALA A 147 9.41 -3.19 5.10
C ALA A 147 9.87 -4.03 6.31
N SER A 148 9.21 -3.92 7.46
CA SER A 148 9.64 -4.55 8.72
C SER A 148 8.64 -5.58 9.27
N ASP A 149 7.43 -5.64 8.72
CA ASP A 149 6.39 -6.61 9.12
C ASP A 149 6.00 -7.50 7.94
N SER A 150 5.98 -8.81 8.15
CA SER A 150 5.64 -9.78 7.11
C SER A 150 4.19 -9.65 6.65
N SER A 151 3.26 -9.30 7.55
CA SER A 151 1.86 -9.05 7.20
C SER A 151 1.72 -7.79 6.37
N GLY A 152 2.47 -6.73 6.68
CA GLY A 152 2.52 -5.51 5.87
C GLY A 152 2.94 -5.79 4.42
N ALA A 153 3.97 -6.62 4.22
CA ALA A 153 4.40 -7.02 2.87
C ALA A 153 3.33 -7.82 2.11
N VAL A 154 2.59 -8.70 2.79
CA VAL A 154 1.47 -9.46 2.21
C VAL A 154 0.33 -8.54 1.82
N ILE A 155 -0.07 -7.63 2.72
CA ILE A 155 -1.14 -6.64 2.48
C ILE A 155 -0.83 -5.82 1.24
N LEU A 156 0.37 -5.22 1.15
CA LEU A 156 0.73 -4.37 0.01
C LEU A 156 0.70 -5.14 -1.32
N ARG A 157 1.23 -6.37 -1.34
CA ARG A 157 1.24 -7.21 -2.54
C ARG A 157 -0.19 -7.50 -3.01
N ASN A 158 -1.07 -7.88 -2.10
CA ASN A 158 -2.45 -8.20 -2.42
C ASN A 158 -3.24 -6.97 -2.83
N ALA A 159 -3.07 -5.83 -2.15
CA ALA A 159 -3.72 -4.57 -2.50
C ALA A 159 -3.33 -4.07 -3.91
N ILE A 160 -2.05 -4.20 -4.28
CA ILE A 160 -1.59 -3.88 -5.66
C ILE A 160 -2.22 -4.83 -6.67
N ARG A 161 -2.23 -6.14 -6.40
CA ARG A 161 -2.86 -7.14 -7.26
C ARG A 161 -4.34 -6.85 -7.48
N ASP A 162 -5.04 -6.47 -6.41
CA ASP A 162 -6.46 -6.16 -6.40
C ASP A 162 -6.80 -5.03 -7.39
N ILE A 163 -6.10 -3.89 -7.30
CA ILE A 163 -6.33 -2.77 -8.23
C ILE A 163 -5.83 -3.06 -9.65
N GLN A 164 -4.76 -3.85 -9.84
CA GLN A 164 -4.29 -4.27 -11.18
C GLN A 164 -5.36 -5.07 -11.93
N LEU A 165 -6.01 -6.03 -11.26
CA LEU A 165 -7.07 -6.85 -11.87
C LEU A 165 -8.23 -5.99 -12.37
N CYS A 166 -8.63 -4.97 -11.61
CA CYS A 166 -9.66 -4.05 -12.05
C CYS A 166 -9.20 -3.08 -13.14
N ALA A 167 -7.95 -2.61 -13.11
CA ALA A 167 -7.38 -1.80 -14.19
C ALA A 167 -7.46 -2.53 -15.55
N GLU A 168 -7.12 -3.82 -15.58
CA GLU A 168 -7.25 -4.62 -16.80
C GLU A 168 -8.70 -4.75 -17.27
N LYS A 169 -9.64 -4.98 -16.35
CA LYS A 169 -11.07 -5.11 -16.68
C LYS A 169 -11.64 -3.82 -17.25
N PHE A 170 -11.33 -2.68 -16.64
CA PHE A 170 -11.73 -1.38 -17.17
C PHE A 170 -11.14 -1.13 -18.54
N TYR A 171 -9.84 -1.41 -18.75
CA TYR A 171 -9.23 -1.24 -20.05
C TYR A 171 -9.85 -2.15 -21.13
N ARG A 172 -10.11 -3.44 -20.81
CA ARG A 172 -10.81 -4.36 -21.73
C ARG A 172 -12.20 -3.88 -22.07
N LYS A 173 -12.94 -3.32 -21.11
CA LYS A 173 -14.24 -2.70 -21.36
C LYS A 173 -14.11 -1.47 -22.28
N MET A 174 -13.15 -0.58 -22.01
CA MET A 174 -12.89 0.58 -22.87
C MET A 174 -12.58 0.16 -24.30
N LEU A 175 -11.76 -0.90 -24.50
CA LEU A 175 -11.47 -1.45 -25.82
C LEU A 175 -12.70 -2.04 -26.52
N ALA A 176 -13.59 -2.69 -25.78
CA ALA A 176 -14.83 -3.22 -26.33
C ALA A 176 -15.80 -2.09 -26.76
N ASP A 177 -15.84 -1.01 -25.98
CA ASP A 177 -16.67 0.16 -26.25
C ASP A 177 -16.07 1.03 -27.38
N ASP A 178 -14.73 1.12 -27.49
CA ASP A 178 -13.98 1.84 -28.53
C ASP A 178 -12.71 1.06 -28.96
N PRO A 179 -12.80 0.24 -30.03
CA PRO A 179 -11.66 -0.52 -30.55
C PRO A 179 -10.49 0.35 -31.05
N SER A 180 -10.69 1.64 -31.33
CA SER A 180 -9.61 2.53 -31.76
C SER A 180 -8.57 2.78 -30.66
N LEU A 181 -8.92 2.50 -29.40
CA LEU A 181 -8.01 2.62 -28.27
C LEU A 181 -6.86 1.60 -28.30
N ALA A 182 -6.99 0.51 -29.07
CA ALA A 182 -5.97 -0.55 -29.16
C ALA A 182 -4.60 -0.05 -29.66
N THR A 183 -4.58 1.03 -30.45
CA THR A 183 -3.36 1.63 -31.03
C THR A 183 -2.98 2.95 -30.37
N ARG A 184 -3.64 3.34 -29.28
CA ARG A 184 -3.49 4.65 -28.64
C ARG A 184 -3.00 4.49 -27.21
N ARG A 185 -2.26 5.50 -26.75
CA ARG A 185 -1.99 5.65 -25.32
C ARG A 185 -3.31 6.00 -24.61
N VAL A 186 -3.66 5.23 -23.58
CA VAL A 186 -4.87 5.45 -22.78
C VAL A 186 -4.48 5.85 -21.37
N THR A 187 -5.19 6.80 -20.76
CA THR A 187 -4.98 7.18 -19.36
C THR A 187 -6.31 7.29 -18.64
N PHE A 188 -6.40 6.69 -17.45
CA PHE A 188 -7.58 6.76 -16.59
C PHE A 188 -7.19 6.62 -15.12
N ALA A 189 -8.05 7.09 -14.22
CA ALA A 189 -7.86 6.97 -12.78
C ALA A 189 -8.84 5.96 -12.18
N LEU A 190 -8.44 5.32 -11.09
CA LEU A 190 -9.20 4.34 -10.33
C LEU A 190 -9.25 4.73 -8.86
N THR A 191 -10.38 4.44 -8.22
CA THR A 191 -10.53 4.53 -6.76
C THR A 191 -11.31 3.30 -6.27
N GLY A 192 -10.88 2.73 -5.15
CA GLY A 192 -11.46 1.53 -4.55
C GLY A 192 -12.24 1.82 -3.27
N THR A 193 -13.15 0.92 -2.92
CA THR A 193 -13.77 0.87 -1.59
C THR A 193 -12.76 0.45 -0.51
N SER A 194 -13.18 0.53 0.75
CA SER A 194 -12.38 0.10 1.89
C SER A 194 -12.12 -1.41 1.89
N ILE A 195 -10.94 -1.78 2.35
CA ILE A 195 -10.49 -3.15 2.61
C ILE A 195 -10.08 -3.22 4.08
N PRO A 196 -10.75 -4.03 4.91
CA PRO A 196 -10.29 -4.26 6.28
C PRO A 196 -9.02 -5.11 6.27
N ALA A 197 -7.97 -4.61 6.92
CA ALA A 197 -6.74 -5.32 7.19
C ALA A 197 -6.67 -5.67 8.69
N GLY A 198 -6.34 -6.91 9.01
CA GLY A 198 -6.46 -7.40 10.38
C GLY A 198 -7.09 -8.78 10.49
N SER A 199 -7.53 -9.36 9.38
CA SER A 199 -8.20 -10.67 9.37
C SER A 199 -7.96 -11.42 8.05
N GLY A 200 -7.89 -12.74 8.14
CA GLY A 200 -7.72 -13.60 6.96
C GLY A 200 -6.29 -13.62 6.39
N SER A 201 -6.11 -14.38 5.31
CA SER A 201 -4.80 -14.63 4.71
C SER A 201 -4.36 -13.56 3.70
N LEU A 202 -5.31 -12.84 3.09
CA LEU A 202 -5.01 -11.81 2.09
C LEU A 202 -4.64 -10.47 2.75
N TYR A 203 -5.30 -10.13 3.85
CA TYR A 203 -5.09 -8.88 4.59
C TYR A 203 -4.90 -9.17 6.09
N PRO A 204 -3.82 -9.90 6.45
CA PRO A 204 -3.60 -10.40 7.81
C PRO A 204 -3.38 -9.30 8.85
N TYR A 205 -3.55 -9.65 10.12
CA TYR A 205 -3.15 -8.82 11.27
C TYR A 205 -1.62 -8.62 11.31
N PRO A 206 -1.10 -7.46 11.77
CA PRO A 206 0.33 -7.25 11.92
C PRO A 206 1.03 -8.40 12.68
N SER A 207 2.20 -8.82 12.20
CA SER A 207 2.88 -10.00 12.76
C SER A 207 3.86 -9.69 13.88
N THR A 208 4.38 -8.46 13.92
CA THR A 208 5.36 -8.02 14.92
C THR A 208 4.72 -7.18 16.00
N GLU A 209 5.21 -7.30 17.24
CA GLU A 209 4.69 -6.54 18.38
C GLU A 209 4.67 -5.02 18.11
N ASN A 210 5.70 -4.49 17.43
CA ASN A 210 5.78 -3.08 17.06
C ASN A 210 4.52 -2.64 16.30
N TRP A 211 4.13 -3.37 15.25
CA TRP A 211 3.01 -2.98 14.40
C TRP A 211 1.65 -3.43 14.94
N GLN A 212 1.60 -4.51 15.71
CA GLN A 212 0.40 -4.90 16.47
C GLN A 212 -0.05 -3.77 17.40
N LYS A 213 0.90 -3.16 18.12
CA LYS A 213 0.62 -2.06 19.05
C LYS A 213 0.59 -0.68 18.40
N ALA A 214 1.19 -0.48 17.22
CA ALA A 214 1.24 0.83 16.57
C ALA A 214 0.01 1.15 15.71
N ILE A 215 -0.59 0.12 15.10
CA ILE A 215 -1.73 0.26 14.18
C ILE A 215 -2.76 -0.86 14.30
N GLY A 216 -2.38 -2.06 14.78
CA GLY A 216 -3.29 -3.19 14.88
C GLY A 216 -4.07 -3.51 13.60
N ALA A 217 -5.34 -3.87 13.76
CA ALA A 217 -6.28 -4.00 12.66
C ALA A 217 -6.67 -2.61 12.18
N HIS A 218 -6.63 -2.38 10.87
CA HIS A 218 -6.80 -1.07 10.26
C HIS A 218 -7.53 -1.20 8.93
N VAL A 219 -7.93 -0.08 8.35
CA VAL A 219 -8.59 -0.06 7.03
C VAL A 219 -7.62 0.50 6.00
N ILE A 220 -7.57 -0.11 4.82
CA ILE A 220 -6.88 0.46 3.66
C ILE A 220 -7.86 0.71 2.51
N TRP A 221 -7.49 1.61 1.61
CA TRP A 221 -8.13 1.72 0.30
C TRP A 221 -7.11 2.14 -0.75
N MET A 222 -7.37 1.77 -2.00
CA MET A 222 -6.43 1.95 -3.10
C MET A 222 -6.98 2.97 -4.09
N SER A 223 -6.09 3.81 -4.60
CA SER A 223 -6.34 4.64 -5.79
C SER A 223 -5.16 4.56 -6.74
N GLY A 224 -5.36 4.87 -8.02
CA GLY A 224 -4.26 4.87 -8.95
C GLY A 224 -4.55 5.57 -10.26
N THR A 225 -3.50 6.06 -10.91
CA THR A 225 -3.56 6.54 -12.29
C THR A 225 -2.90 5.51 -13.19
N VAL A 226 -3.66 4.97 -14.13
CA VAL A 226 -3.24 3.97 -15.09
C VAL A 226 -2.93 4.66 -16.42
N VAL A 227 -1.80 4.30 -17.00
CA VAL A 227 -1.39 4.61 -18.36
C VAL A 227 -1.20 3.30 -19.09
N VAL A 228 -1.93 3.10 -20.18
CA VAL A 228 -1.77 1.96 -21.06
C VAL A 228 -1.01 2.40 -22.30
N GLU A 229 0.13 1.76 -22.54
CA GLU A 229 0.88 1.89 -23.78
C GLU A 229 0.42 0.78 -24.73
N PRO A 230 0.13 1.12 -26.00
CA PRO A 230 -0.31 0.13 -26.99
C PRO A 230 0.79 -0.91 -27.26
N ALA A 231 0.39 -2.06 -27.78
CA ALA A 231 1.32 -3.13 -28.13
C ALA A 231 2.38 -2.64 -29.17
N PRO A 232 3.62 -3.17 -29.13
CA PRO A 232 4.64 -2.87 -30.14
C PRO A 232 4.17 -3.28 -31.55
N CYS A 233 4.46 -2.44 -32.55
CA CYS A 233 4.06 -2.66 -33.95
C CYS A 233 4.69 -3.90 -34.62
N SER A 234 5.68 -4.55 -34.01
CA SER A 234 6.38 -5.69 -34.59
C SER A 234 5.57 -6.99 -34.63
N GLY A 235 4.24 -6.91 -34.52
CA GLY A 235 3.33 -8.03 -34.75
C GLY A 235 3.47 -9.14 -33.72
N GLY A 236 3.24 -8.83 -32.45
CA GLY A 236 3.25 -9.81 -31.37
C GLY A 236 3.63 -9.20 -30.04
N GLY A 237 2.66 -8.64 -29.33
CA GLY A 237 2.85 -8.11 -27.99
C GLY A 237 1.52 -7.71 -27.36
N GLU A 238 1.47 -7.76 -26.03
CA GLU A 238 0.33 -7.26 -25.26
C GLU A 238 0.56 -5.79 -24.87
N PRO A 239 -0.51 -4.99 -24.69
CA PRO A 239 -0.39 -3.66 -24.13
C PRO A 239 0.33 -3.67 -22.77
N VAL A 240 1.14 -2.64 -22.51
CA VAL A 240 1.84 -2.47 -21.23
C VAL A 240 1.08 -1.46 -20.38
N LEU A 241 0.69 -1.86 -19.18
CA LEU A 241 0.05 -1.00 -18.20
C LEU A 241 1.11 -0.50 -17.23
N LYS A 242 1.13 0.82 -17.02
CA LYS A 242 1.89 1.50 -15.98
C LYS A 242 0.89 2.16 -15.05
N MET A 243 1.01 1.92 -13.75
CA MET A 243 0.11 2.48 -12.76
C MET A 243 0.90 3.11 -11.63
N ARG A 244 0.59 4.37 -11.33
CA ARG A 244 0.97 4.97 -10.06
C ARG A 244 -0.13 4.71 -9.08
N THR A 245 0.10 3.84 -8.10
CA THR A 245 -0.85 3.54 -7.04
C THR A 245 -0.57 4.40 -5.80
N THR A 246 -1.62 4.72 -5.08
CA THR A 246 -1.58 5.23 -3.71
C THR A 246 -2.44 4.31 -2.86
N LEU A 247 -1.80 3.65 -1.90
CA LEU A 247 -2.44 3.01 -0.77
C LEU A 247 -2.67 4.08 0.29
N HIS A 248 -3.90 4.15 0.78
CA HIS A 248 -4.30 4.98 1.90
C HIS A 248 -4.66 4.06 3.06
N ALA A 249 -4.16 4.35 4.25
CA ALA A 249 -4.42 3.57 5.45
C ALA A 249 -5.01 4.48 6.53
N GLU A 250 -5.99 3.96 7.24
CA GLU A 250 -6.69 4.63 8.32
C GLU A 250 -6.90 3.65 9.47
N ASP A 251 -6.62 4.13 10.67
CA ASP A 251 -6.83 3.42 11.92
C ASP A 251 -7.37 4.41 12.95
N ARG A 252 -8.25 3.94 13.83
CA ARG A 252 -8.64 4.67 15.02
C ARG A 252 -7.87 4.06 16.17
N TYR A 253 -6.82 4.75 16.60
CA TYR A 253 -6.04 4.29 17.73
C TYR A 253 -6.86 4.48 19.01
N ASN A 254 -7.35 3.37 19.55
CA ASN A 254 -8.12 3.30 20.79
C ASN A 254 -7.82 1.97 21.51
N PHE A 255 -8.41 1.78 22.69
CA PHE A 255 -8.36 0.50 23.41
C PHE A 255 -9.72 -0.20 23.36
N ASN A 256 -9.69 -1.53 23.24
CA ASN A 256 -10.88 -2.32 22.96
C ASN A 256 -11.38 -3.08 24.21
N PRO A 257 -12.66 -2.94 24.58
CA PRO A 257 -13.25 -3.71 25.67
C PRO A 257 -13.09 -5.23 25.47
N GLY A 258 -12.53 -5.92 26.48
CA GLY A 258 -12.32 -7.36 26.43
C GLY A 258 -11.09 -7.82 25.65
N ALA A 259 -10.38 -6.90 24.99
CA ALA A 259 -9.09 -7.20 24.38
C ALA A 259 -7.95 -7.10 25.40
N ALA A 260 -6.81 -7.64 25.01
CA ALA A 260 -5.57 -7.55 25.77
C ALA A 260 -4.39 -7.52 24.82
N ASP A 261 -3.32 -6.90 25.28
CA ASP A 261 -2.04 -6.92 24.60
C ASP A 261 -1.54 -8.36 24.39
N ILE A 262 -1.22 -8.71 23.14
CA ILE A 262 -0.85 -10.09 22.77
C ILE A 262 0.45 -10.51 23.47
N ALA A 263 1.42 -9.60 23.57
CA ALA A 263 2.74 -9.93 24.12
C ALA A 263 2.75 -10.02 25.64
N THR A 264 2.10 -9.08 26.33
CA THR A 264 2.15 -8.97 27.80
C THR A 264 0.92 -9.53 28.52
N GLY A 265 -0.19 -9.73 27.80
CA GLY A 265 -1.49 -10.06 28.40
C GLY A 265 -2.11 -8.90 29.17
N THR A 266 -1.54 -7.70 29.11
CA THR A 266 -2.11 -6.50 29.77
C THR A 266 -3.49 -6.22 29.17
N PRO A 267 -4.57 -6.22 29.97
CA PRO A 267 -5.90 -5.92 29.45
C PRO A 267 -5.96 -4.49 28.91
N ASP A 268 -6.65 -4.30 27.80
CA ASP A 268 -6.87 -2.98 27.19
C ASP A 268 -7.56 -2.02 28.15
N ALA A 269 -8.37 -2.54 29.08
CA ALA A 269 -9.01 -1.78 30.15
C ALA A 269 -8.01 -1.01 31.05
N ALA A 270 -6.76 -1.47 31.15
CA ALA A 270 -5.72 -0.79 31.93
C ALA A 270 -5.38 0.60 31.36
N ASN A 271 -5.48 0.76 30.03
CA ASN A 271 -5.17 2.01 29.31
C ASN A 271 -6.41 2.71 28.76
N GLY A 272 -7.43 1.96 28.34
CA GLY A 272 -8.69 2.52 27.85
C GLY A 272 -9.45 3.33 28.91
N ARG A 273 -9.19 3.07 30.20
CA ARG A 273 -9.67 3.91 31.30
C ARG A 273 -9.23 5.39 31.16
N PHE A 274 -8.08 5.65 30.55
CA PHE A 274 -7.61 7.02 30.32
C PHE A 274 -8.46 7.76 29.30
N GLU A 275 -9.01 7.07 28.29
CA GLU A 275 -9.95 7.66 27.33
C GLU A 275 -11.28 8.01 27.98
N VAL A 276 -11.80 7.09 28.79
CA VAL A 276 -13.05 7.26 29.54
C VAL A 276 -12.97 8.47 30.49
N THR A 277 -11.77 8.78 30.99
CA THR A 277 -11.55 9.87 31.96
C THR A 277 -10.96 11.14 31.34
N GLY A 278 -10.70 11.16 30.03
CA GLY A 278 -10.05 12.29 29.35
C GLY A 278 -8.58 12.51 29.75
N LEU A 279 -7.95 11.54 30.43
CA LEU A 279 -6.52 11.57 30.75
C LEU A 279 -5.64 11.23 29.54
N ALA A 280 -6.19 10.52 28.56
CA ALA A 280 -5.61 10.22 27.26
C ALA A 280 -6.73 10.24 26.21
N HIS A 281 -6.38 10.21 24.93
CA HIS A 281 -7.34 10.45 23.86
C HIS A 281 -7.11 9.51 22.69
N GLN A 282 -8.16 8.77 22.29
CA GLN A 282 -8.20 8.14 20.96
C GLN A 282 -8.02 9.19 19.86
N TYR A 283 -7.42 8.77 18.75
CA TYR A 283 -7.12 9.65 17.62
C TYR A 283 -7.18 8.90 16.30
N MET A 284 -7.31 9.65 15.20
CA MET A 284 -7.16 9.07 13.87
C MET A 284 -5.69 8.97 13.47
N ASN A 285 -5.32 7.82 12.95
CA ASN A 285 -3.96 7.49 12.55
C ASN A 285 -3.96 7.19 11.04
N TYR A 286 -3.24 8.00 10.28
CA TYR A 286 -3.27 7.99 8.82
C TYR A 286 -1.91 7.63 8.22
N ALA A 287 -1.93 6.96 7.07
CA ALA A 287 -0.74 6.85 6.25
C ALA A 287 -1.07 6.75 4.76
N THR A 288 -0.10 7.13 3.94
CA THR A 288 -0.15 6.92 2.50
C THR A 288 1.14 6.29 2.01
N LEU A 289 1.04 5.39 1.04
CA LEU A 289 2.17 4.75 0.39
C LEU A 289 1.96 4.73 -1.11
N GLN A 290 2.98 5.15 -1.86
CA GLN A 290 2.94 5.19 -3.32
C GLN A 290 3.87 4.14 -3.94
N ARG A 291 3.41 3.53 -5.03
CA ARG A 291 4.22 2.64 -5.89
C ARG A 291 3.98 2.96 -7.36
N ASP A 292 5.03 2.81 -8.15
CA ASP A 292 4.87 2.69 -9.59
C ASP A 292 4.93 1.20 -9.96
N VAL A 293 3.90 0.72 -10.65
CA VAL A 293 3.75 -0.69 -11.03
C VAL A 293 3.64 -0.76 -12.54
N THR A 294 4.43 -1.63 -13.18
CA THR A 294 4.36 -1.86 -14.63
C THR A 294 4.16 -3.33 -14.91
N TRP A 295 3.17 -3.69 -15.72
CA TRP A 295 2.88 -5.08 -16.10
C TRP A 295 2.30 -5.17 -17.52
N MET A 296 2.29 -6.38 -18.08
CA MET A 296 1.64 -6.64 -19.38
C MET A 296 0.19 -7.06 -19.15
N LEU A 297 -0.72 -6.61 -20.02
CA LEU A 297 -2.13 -6.98 -19.97
C LEU A 297 -2.32 -8.51 -19.88
N GLY A 298 -3.14 -8.97 -18.93
CA GLY A 298 -3.39 -10.39 -18.68
C GLY A 298 -2.31 -11.07 -17.83
N ARG A 299 -1.26 -10.35 -17.40
CA ARG A 299 -0.15 -10.86 -16.59
C ARG A 299 0.18 -9.92 -15.42
N PRO A 300 -0.78 -9.63 -14.52
CA PRO A 300 -0.58 -8.70 -13.41
C PRO A 300 0.54 -9.13 -12.44
N ASP A 301 0.73 -10.46 -12.29
CA ASP A 301 1.72 -11.05 -11.38
C ASP A 301 3.17 -10.97 -11.88
N ALA A 302 3.37 -10.72 -13.19
CA ALA A 302 4.71 -10.59 -13.79
C ALA A 302 5.25 -9.14 -13.72
N GLY A 303 4.56 -8.26 -13.01
CA GLY A 303 4.87 -6.83 -12.98
C GLY A 303 6.09 -6.46 -12.15
N VAL A 304 6.77 -5.40 -12.56
CA VAL A 304 7.81 -4.74 -11.75
C VAL A 304 7.16 -3.67 -10.90
N THR A 305 7.40 -3.72 -9.58
CA THR A 305 6.96 -2.70 -8.62
C THR A 305 8.17 -1.90 -8.14
N ALA A 306 8.16 -0.60 -8.39
CA ALA A 306 9.20 0.33 -7.93
C ALA A 306 8.66 1.19 -6.77
N ARG A 307 9.53 1.42 -5.78
CA ARG A 307 9.28 2.41 -4.72
C ARG A 307 9.45 3.81 -5.31
N GLN A 308 8.51 4.70 -5.00
CA GLN A 308 8.74 6.13 -5.17
C GLN A 308 9.62 6.60 -4.00
N ASP A 309 10.75 7.25 -4.30
CA ASP A 309 11.65 7.81 -3.28
C ASP A 309 11.02 9.07 -2.66
N ASN A 310 10.00 8.85 -1.85
CA ASN A 310 9.33 9.90 -1.11
C ASN A 310 9.99 9.98 0.26
N SER A 311 11.10 10.74 0.36
CA SER A 311 11.82 11.15 1.58
C SER A 311 12.03 10.07 2.66
N ARG A 312 13.28 9.76 3.02
CA ARG A 312 13.64 8.87 4.16
C ARG A 312 12.63 8.95 5.30
N GLN A 313 11.74 7.96 5.42
CA GLN A 313 10.76 7.89 6.50
C GLN A 313 11.52 7.50 7.76
N ARG A 314 11.84 8.52 8.57
CA ARG A 314 12.67 8.38 9.77
C ARG A 314 11.95 7.53 10.81
N GLN A 315 12.73 6.75 11.54
CA GLN A 315 12.21 6.02 12.70
C GLN A 315 11.91 7.03 13.83
N PRO A 316 10.77 6.92 14.55
CA PRO A 316 10.45 7.83 15.64
C PRO A 316 11.52 7.93 16.72
N SER A 317 12.24 6.84 16.99
CA SER A 317 13.36 6.82 17.96
C SER A 317 14.65 7.50 17.45
N ASP A 318 14.74 7.86 16.16
CA ASP A 318 15.86 8.67 15.63
C ASP A 318 15.78 10.15 16.07
N ASN A 319 14.73 10.54 16.80
CA ASN A 319 14.60 11.87 17.38
C ASN A 319 15.68 12.08 18.45
N ARG A 320 16.54 13.08 18.21
CA ARG A 320 17.76 13.45 18.94
C ARG A 320 17.58 13.87 20.42
N ARG A 321 16.58 13.38 21.16
CA ARG A 321 16.38 13.76 22.57
C ARG A 321 17.49 13.24 23.49
N ALA A 322 18.10 12.08 23.18
CA ALA A 322 19.20 11.54 23.98
C ALA A 322 20.59 12.14 23.65
N ARG A 323 20.82 12.67 22.44
CA ARG A 323 22.16 13.20 22.04
C ARG A 323 22.48 14.61 22.56
N ASN A 324 21.50 15.36 23.06
CA ASN A 324 21.69 16.74 23.49
C ASN A 324 21.71 16.91 25.03
N ARG A 325 21.91 15.83 25.79
CA ARG A 325 21.99 15.86 27.27
C ARG A 325 23.32 15.34 27.83
N ILE A 326 24.37 15.26 27.01
CA ILE A 326 25.75 15.03 27.46
C ILE A 326 26.55 16.32 27.23
#